data_AF-A0A4P5P972-F1
#
_entry.id   AF-A0A4P5P972-F1
#
_cell.length_a   1.000
_cell.length_b   1.000
_cell.length_c   1.000
_cell.angle_alpha   90.00
_cell.angle_beta   90.00
_cell.angle_gamma   90.00
#
_symmetry.space_group_name_H-M   'P 1'
#
loop_
_entity.id
_entity.type
_entity.pdbx_description
1 polymer ?
#
loop_
_entity_poly.entity_id
_entity_poly.type
_entity_poly.pdbx_seq_one_letter_code
_entity_poly.pdbx_strand_id
1 'polypeptide(L)'
;MKKIERVIERMMNDLLYYFVATDIDDLDPLLRTLHFFVQSVDQSRLSKRIVDKRVVRRVFTEQMPLHLPLFTDESFVAYQIINDFYYACLLEKIITRQEYTMIILLLRENREIFFQRMTNPDYWSERKIRTLDEWMLDDKEYDTKIDTMAFETSKIIEFPQKKGTAPPRARECSYQLRIDIQGCKPPVWRRLVLPEGSTFEQLHHLIQIMFSLENNPHYFFEIRNEIIKNPELSFRFDAAKKVQIDAYLQRGSQFKYVNSSTGNQFFKIVVEKVLDQVFAIPCCAKAKGLTADASDLDLKRIDREMHEYWKSD
;
A
#
# COMPACT_ATOMS: atom_id res chain seq x y z
N MET A 1 6.22 0.15 24.51
CA MET A 1 5.80 -0.81 23.47
C MET A 1 4.46 -0.38 22.84
N LYS A 2 3.31 -0.40 23.54
CA LYS A 2 1.99 0.05 22.98
C LYS A 2 1.85 1.45 22.34
N LYS A 3 2.82 2.38 22.54
CA LYS A 3 2.79 3.72 21.92
C LYS A 3 3.53 3.77 20.59
N ILE A 4 4.68 3.10 20.49
CA ILE A 4 5.46 3.06 19.26
C ILE A 4 4.79 2.19 18.20
N GLU A 5 4.15 1.10 18.62
CA GLU A 5 3.30 0.28 17.74
C GLU A 5 2.19 1.11 17.09
N ARG A 6 1.51 1.98 17.84
CA ARG A 6 0.47 2.88 17.30
C ARG A 6 1.02 3.94 16.35
N VAL A 7 2.20 4.49 16.64
CA VAL A 7 2.89 5.42 15.73
C VAL A 7 3.23 4.71 14.44
N ILE A 8 3.81 3.51 14.51
CA ILE A 8 4.16 2.70 13.34
C ILE A 8 2.91 2.31 12.55
N GLU A 9 1.85 1.85 13.21
CA GLU A 9 0.57 1.49 12.55
C GLU A 9 -0.02 2.68 11.79
N ARG A 10 -0.03 3.87 12.40
CA ARG A 10 -0.50 5.09 11.74
C ARG A 10 0.40 5.51 10.59
N MET A 11 1.72 5.48 10.77
CA MET A 11 2.68 5.72 9.69
C MET A 11 2.42 4.78 8.52
N MET A 12 2.28 3.48 8.78
CA MET A 12 2.07 2.48 7.74
C MET A 12 0.78 2.74 6.94
N ASN A 13 -0.30 3.16 7.60
CA ASN A 13 -1.57 3.51 6.93
C ASN A 13 -1.43 4.70 5.96
N ASP A 14 -0.54 5.67 6.25
CA ASP A 14 -0.29 6.82 5.38
C ASP A 14 0.82 6.54 4.34
N LEU A 15 1.86 5.77 4.71
CA LEU A 15 2.94 5.30 3.82
C LEU A 15 2.40 4.43 2.67
N LEU A 16 1.27 3.75 2.89
CA LEU A 16 0.50 3.00 1.92
C LEU A 16 0.16 3.80 0.64
N TYR A 17 0.08 5.13 0.70
CA TYR A 17 -0.12 6.01 -0.46
C TYR A 17 1.19 6.37 -1.21
N TYR A 18 2.34 6.31 -0.53
CA TYR A 18 3.66 6.65 -1.06
C TYR A 18 4.29 5.50 -1.87
N PHE A 19 4.11 4.26 -1.44
CA PHE A 19 4.66 3.07 -2.12
C PHE A 19 4.04 2.77 -3.47
N VAL A 20 2.87 3.35 -3.72
CA VAL A 20 2.21 3.31 -5.03
C VAL A 20 3.02 4.13 -6.05
N ALA A 21 3.91 5.03 -5.64
CA ALA A 21 4.61 5.93 -6.55
C ALA A 21 6.10 5.63 -6.78
N THR A 22 6.68 4.61 -6.12
CA THR A 22 8.16 4.47 -6.03
C THR A 22 8.77 3.11 -6.42
N ASP A 23 8.00 2.13 -6.91
CA ASP A 23 8.50 0.78 -7.29
C ASP A 23 9.35 0.08 -6.18
N ILE A 24 9.15 0.45 -4.92
CA ILE A 24 9.80 -0.18 -3.76
C ILE A 24 8.86 -1.28 -3.25
N ASP A 25 9.18 -2.52 -3.61
CA ASP A 25 8.40 -3.71 -3.26
C ASP A 25 8.68 -4.21 -1.83
N ASP A 26 9.81 -3.78 -1.25
CA ASP A 26 10.25 -4.19 0.08
C ASP A 26 10.22 -3.03 1.10
N LEU A 27 9.41 -3.22 2.15
CA LEU A 27 9.29 -2.27 3.24
C LEU A 27 10.41 -2.43 4.29
N ASP A 28 11.13 -3.55 4.26
CA ASP A 28 12.10 -3.92 5.29
C ASP A 28 13.30 -2.95 5.40
N PRO A 29 13.94 -2.48 4.30
CA PRO A 29 15.02 -1.48 4.37
C PRO A 29 14.57 -0.18 5.06
N LEU A 30 13.30 0.17 4.87
CA LEU A 30 12.70 1.39 5.41
C LEU A 30 12.33 1.23 6.88
N LEU A 31 11.77 0.08 7.26
CA LEU A 31 11.56 -0.26 8.66
C LEU A 31 12.88 -0.35 9.42
N ARG A 32 13.94 -0.88 8.80
CA ARG A 32 15.30 -0.88 9.37
C ARG A 32 15.82 0.54 9.57
N THR A 33 15.59 1.45 8.61
CA THR A 33 15.92 2.88 8.74
C THR A 33 15.24 3.51 9.93
N LEU A 34 13.92 3.36 10.00
CA LEU A 34 13.12 3.93 11.06
C LEU A 34 13.50 3.33 12.42
N HIS A 35 13.63 2.00 12.48
CA HIS A 35 14.00 1.29 13.69
C HIS A 35 15.37 1.73 14.19
N PHE A 36 16.39 1.76 13.32
CA PHE A 36 17.72 2.23 13.70
C PHE A 36 17.67 3.67 14.21
N PHE A 37 16.99 4.57 13.50
CA PHE A 37 16.88 5.96 13.90
C PHE A 37 16.24 6.12 15.27
N VAL A 38 15.06 5.53 15.48
CA VAL A 38 14.29 5.67 16.72
C VAL A 38 15.01 4.97 17.89
N GLN A 39 15.65 3.84 17.63
CA GLN A 39 16.46 3.13 18.62
C GLN A 39 17.68 3.97 19.03
N SER A 40 18.35 4.61 18.08
CA SER A 40 19.54 5.43 18.33
C SER A 40 19.22 6.76 19.02
N VAL A 41 18.08 7.36 18.69
CA VAL A 41 17.65 8.63 19.31
C VAL A 41 17.14 8.41 20.73
N ASP A 42 16.33 7.38 20.96
CA ASP A 42 15.58 7.24 22.22
C ASP A 42 15.27 5.80 22.66
N GLN A 43 15.97 4.80 22.10
CA GLN A 43 15.75 3.39 22.46
C GLN A 43 14.27 2.98 22.36
N SER A 44 13.54 3.56 21.40
CA SER A 44 12.12 3.24 21.17
C SER A 44 11.18 3.58 22.33
N ARG A 45 11.58 4.49 23.24
CA ARG A 45 10.78 4.88 24.43
C ARG A 45 9.75 5.98 24.15
N LEU A 46 9.93 6.74 23.07
CA LEU A 46 9.15 7.94 22.72
C LEU A 46 9.10 8.98 23.86
N SER A 47 10.26 9.18 24.50
CA SER A 47 10.54 10.17 25.52
C SER A 47 10.91 11.53 24.91
N LYS A 48 11.19 12.53 25.75
CA LYS A 48 11.66 13.85 25.31
C LYS A 48 12.97 13.84 24.51
N ARG A 49 13.74 12.74 24.50
CA ARG A 49 14.92 12.62 23.62
C ARG A 49 14.58 12.62 22.14
N ILE A 50 13.38 12.18 21.73
CA ILE A 50 12.99 12.22 20.31
C ILE A 50 12.93 13.65 19.77
N VAL A 51 12.86 14.67 20.63
CA VAL A 51 12.86 16.09 20.22
C VAL A 51 14.14 16.83 20.63
N ASP A 52 15.15 16.11 21.12
CA ASP A 52 16.45 16.72 21.44
C ASP A 52 17.24 16.98 20.15
N LYS A 53 17.35 18.26 19.77
CA LYS A 53 18.05 18.71 18.57
C LYS A 53 19.46 18.13 18.44
N ARG A 54 20.20 18.03 19.54
CA ARG A 54 21.60 17.59 19.51
C ARG A 54 21.68 16.11 19.22
N VAL A 55 20.80 15.32 19.82
CA VAL A 55 20.72 13.86 19.61
C VAL A 55 20.21 13.57 18.20
N VAL A 56 19.08 14.17 17.82
CA VAL A 56 18.45 13.95 16.51
C VAL A 56 19.41 14.32 15.38
N ARG A 57 20.04 15.50 15.42
CA ARG A 57 21.00 15.91 14.40
C ARG A 57 22.16 14.93 14.29
N ARG A 58 22.76 14.56 15.42
CA ARG A 58 23.90 13.65 15.44
C ARG A 58 23.55 12.30 14.82
N VAL A 59 22.45 11.67 15.24
CA VAL A 59 22.01 10.39 14.68
C VAL A 59 21.73 10.53 13.19
N PHE A 60 20.97 11.56 12.81
CA PHE A 60 20.53 11.78 11.43
C PHE A 60 21.70 12.04 10.48
N THR A 61 22.68 12.85 10.87
CA THR A 61 23.80 13.16 9.96
C THR A 61 24.94 12.17 10.09
N GLU A 62 25.34 11.77 11.31
CA GLU A 62 26.62 11.07 11.56
C GLU A 62 26.46 9.55 11.69
N GLN A 63 25.33 9.07 12.19
CA GLN A 63 25.14 7.63 12.43
C GLN A 63 24.40 6.94 11.28
N MET A 64 23.45 7.63 10.64
CA MET A 64 22.91 7.25 9.34
C MET A 64 23.73 8.00 8.29
N PRO A 65 24.64 7.35 7.53
CA PRO A 65 24.59 5.98 7.03
C PRO A 65 25.64 5.02 7.61
N LEU A 66 26.41 5.40 8.64
CA LEU A 66 27.47 4.53 9.20
C LEU A 66 26.96 3.11 9.52
N HIS A 67 25.71 2.99 9.94
CA HIS A 67 25.13 1.73 10.40
C HIS A 67 24.10 1.10 9.46
N LEU A 68 23.65 1.78 8.40
CA LEU A 68 22.63 1.23 7.51
C LEU A 68 22.99 1.45 6.03
N PRO A 69 23.16 0.38 5.24
CA PRO A 69 23.28 0.49 3.79
C PRO A 69 21.88 0.68 3.22
N LEU A 70 21.73 1.70 2.41
CA LEU A 70 20.51 2.01 1.68
C LEU A 70 20.95 2.38 0.28
N PHE A 71 20.25 1.87 -0.72
CA PHE A 71 20.58 2.19 -2.09
C PHE A 71 20.31 3.69 -2.36
N THR A 72 21.00 4.23 -3.36
CA THR A 72 20.94 5.68 -3.66
C THR A 72 19.51 6.13 -3.98
N ASP A 73 18.77 5.30 -4.70
CA ASP A 73 17.34 5.40 -5.01
C ASP A 73 16.44 5.29 -3.77
N GLU A 74 16.79 4.46 -2.78
CA GLU A 74 16.02 4.33 -1.52
C GLU A 74 16.26 5.49 -0.53
N SER A 75 17.36 6.24 -0.70
CA SER A 75 17.75 7.30 0.24
C SER A 75 16.67 8.36 0.43
N PHE A 76 15.91 8.67 -0.62
CA PHE A 76 14.81 9.64 -0.57
C PHE A 76 13.66 9.14 0.32
N VAL A 77 13.35 7.85 0.22
CA VAL A 77 12.27 7.23 0.99
C VAL A 77 12.68 7.06 2.46
N ALA A 78 13.96 6.76 2.70
CA ALA A 78 14.56 6.78 4.05
C ALA A 78 14.49 8.16 4.71
N TYR A 79 14.68 9.24 3.96
CA TYR A 79 14.44 10.59 4.48
C TYR A 79 12.95 10.82 4.80
N GLN A 80 12.06 10.39 3.89
CA GLN A 80 10.62 10.59 4.03
C GLN A 80 10.06 9.86 5.25
N ILE A 81 10.43 8.60 5.49
CA ILE A 81 9.92 7.81 6.61
C ILE A 81 10.27 8.41 7.98
N ILE A 82 11.40 9.11 8.09
CA ILE A 82 11.79 9.84 9.31
C ILE A 82 10.89 11.07 9.51
N ASN A 83 10.52 11.79 8.44
CA ASN A 83 9.57 12.89 8.54
C ASN A 83 8.18 12.40 8.93
N ASP A 84 7.74 11.30 8.33
CA ASP A 84 6.44 10.69 8.62
C ASP A 84 6.36 10.20 10.07
N PHE A 85 7.48 9.72 10.63
CA PHE A 85 7.56 9.39 12.05
C PHE A 85 7.26 10.57 12.96
N TYR A 86 7.85 11.73 12.70
CA TYR A 86 7.57 12.92 13.48
C TYR A 86 6.15 13.43 13.27
N TYR A 87 5.61 13.30 12.06
CA TYR A 87 4.23 13.66 11.77
C TYR A 87 3.24 12.74 12.52
N ALA A 88 3.48 11.43 12.52
CA ALA A 88 2.70 10.47 13.29
C ALA A 88 2.80 10.73 14.80
N CYS A 89 3.99 11.08 15.31
CA CYS A 89 4.15 11.50 16.70
C CYS A 89 3.33 12.76 17.05
N LEU A 90 3.18 13.71 16.11
CA LEU A 90 2.33 14.89 16.29
C LEU A 90 0.84 14.48 16.36
N LEU A 91 0.39 13.63 15.43
CA LEU A 91 -0.99 13.16 15.39
C LEU A 91 -1.38 12.35 16.64
N GLU A 92 -0.46 11.51 17.13
CA GLU A 92 -0.62 10.75 18.37
C GLU A 92 -0.41 11.59 19.64
N LYS A 93 -0.22 12.92 19.50
CA LYS A 93 -0.02 13.88 20.60
C LYS A 93 1.16 13.52 21.51
N ILE A 94 2.16 12.85 20.95
CA ILE A 94 3.42 12.50 21.64
C ILE A 94 4.33 13.72 21.71
N ILE A 95 4.32 14.52 20.64
CA ILE A 95 5.04 15.79 20.55
C ILE A 95 4.06 16.92 20.25
N THR A 96 4.43 18.14 20.62
CA THR A 96 3.67 19.35 20.33
C THR A 96 3.94 19.86 18.91
N ARG A 97 3.06 20.75 18.40
CA ARG A 97 3.25 21.39 17.10
C ARG A 97 4.53 22.22 17.02
N GLN A 98 4.96 22.83 18.13
CA GLN A 98 6.21 23.58 18.20
C GLN A 98 7.43 22.64 18.09
N GLU A 99 7.42 21.55 18.86
CA GLU A 99 8.48 20.53 18.80
C GLU A 99 8.56 19.86 17.41
N TYR A 100 7.42 19.53 16.81
CA TYR A 100 7.36 19.01 15.44
C TYR A 100 8.00 19.97 14.43
N THR A 101 7.54 21.22 14.39
CA THR A 101 8.06 22.25 13.48
C THR A 101 9.58 22.40 13.63
N MET A 102 10.02 22.43 14.88
CA MET A 102 11.44 22.56 15.22
C MET A 102 12.29 21.40 14.68
N ILE A 103 11.81 20.16 14.80
CA ILE A 103 12.52 18.98 14.30
C ILE A 103 12.49 18.90 12.78
N ILE A 104 11.34 19.14 12.14
CA ILE A 104 11.24 19.12 10.68
C ILE A 104 12.15 20.17 10.04
N LEU A 105 12.27 21.37 10.63
CA LEU A 105 13.23 22.37 10.17
C LEU A 105 14.68 21.87 10.30
N LEU A 106 15.03 21.24 11.42
CA LEU A 106 16.35 20.65 11.63
C LEU A 106 16.67 19.56 10.60
N LEU A 107 15.71 18.66 10.31
CA LEU A 107 15.88 17.63 9.28
C LEU A 107 16.08 18.26 7.90
N ARG A 108 15.30 19.30 7.58
CA ARG A 108 15.38 20.03 6.30
C ARG A 108 16.72 20.74 6.12
N GLU A 109 17.23 21.40 7.16
CA GLU A 109 18.53 22.09 7.14
C GLU A 109 19.70 21.12 6.96
N ASN A 110 19.58 19.89 7.45
CA ASN A 110 20.63 18.87 7.37
C ASN A 110 20.39 17.83 6.26
N ARG A 111 19.39 18.06 5.40
CA ARG A 111 18.97 17.13 4.34
C ARG A 111 20.08 16.83 3.34
N GLU A 112 20.83 17.85 2.92
CA GLU A 112 21.92 17.67 1.95
C GLU A 112 23.04 16.80 2.52
N ILE A 113 23.38 17.00 3.81
CA ILE A 113 24.40 16.19 4.50
C ILE A 113 23.95 14.73 4.58
N PHE A 114 22.67 14.49 4.89
CA PHE A 114 22.09 13.15 4.91
C PHE A 114 22.23 12.47 3.54
N PHE A 115 21.77 13.11 2.46
CA PHE A 115 21.85 12.54 1.12
C PHE A 115 23.27 12.32 0.65
N GLN A 116 24.15 13.31 0.78
CA GLN A 116 25.56 13.19 0.38
C GLN A 116 26.25 11.99 1.04
N ARG A 117 25.91 11.69 2.30
CA ARG A 117 26.49 10.53 2.99
C ARG A 117 25.86 9.23 2.52
N MET A 118 24.54 9.20 2.35
CA MET A 118 23.79 8.02 1.91
C MET A 118 24.19 7.58 0.49
N THR A 119 24.53 8.53 -0.38
CA THR A 119 24.95 8.27 -1.77
C THR A 119 26.46 8.10 -1.92
N ASN A 120 27.25 8.16 -0.85
CA ASN A 120 28.71 8.07 -0.94
C ASN A 120 29.20 6.62 -0.72
N PRO A 121 29.82 5.99 -1.73
CA PRO A 121 30.37 4.63 -1.62
C PRO A 121 31.43 4.48 -0.51
N ASP A 122 32.19 5.52 -0.18
CA ASP A 122 33.24 5.46 0.86
C ASP A 122 32.67 5.30 2.28
N TYR A 123 31.36 5.55 2.47
CA TYR A 123 30.66 5.26 3.73
C TYR A 123 30.16 3.81 3.81
N TRP A 124 30.39 2.99 2.77
CA TRP A 124 30.16 1.55 2.74
C TRP A 124 31.45 0.84 3.12
N SER A 125 31.76 0.78 4.43
CA SER A 125 32.94 0.02 4.88
C SER A 125 32.89 -1.45 4.42
N GLU A 126 34.02 -2.11 4.19
CA GLU A 126 34.08 -3.53 3.81
C GLU A 126 33.27 -4.44 4.74
N ARG A 127 33.25 -4.13 6.03
CA ARG A 127 32.43 -4.85 7.02
C ARG A 127 30.93 -4.72 6.73
N LYS A 128 30.50 -3.55 6.28
CA LYS A 128 29.10 -3.22 5.95
C LYS A 128 28.68 -3.84 4.62
N ILE A 129 29.56 -3.82 3.62
CA ILE A 129 29.37 -4.53 2.35
C ILE A 129 29.25 -6.03 2.61
N ARG A 130 30.14 -6.59 3.43
CA ARG A 130 30.10 -8.01 3.79
C ARG A 130 28.82 -8.41 4.55
N THR A 131 28.34 -7.59 5.48
CA THR A 131 27.05 -7.84 6.14
C THR A 131 25.89 -7.73 5.15
N LEU A 132 25.96 -6.85 4.14
CA LEU A 132 24.97 -6.76 3.08
C LEU A 132 25.00 -7.99 2.17
N ASP A 133 26.19 -8.41 1.73
CA ASP A 133 26.38 -9.61 0.92
C ASP A 133 25.90 -10.86 1.68
N GLU A 134 26.22 -10.95 2.97
CA GLU A 134 25.71 -12.01 3.86
C GLU A 134 24.17 -11.96 3.92
N TRP A 135 23.55 -10.78 4.05
CA TRP A 135 22.10 -10.63 4.05
C TRP A 135 21.43 -10.91 2.69
N MET A 136 22.07 -10.57 1.58
CA MET A 136 21.58 -10.85 0.22
C MET A 136 21.73 -12.34 -0.15
N LEU A 137 22.73 -13.02 0.40
CA LEU A 137 22.94 -14.46 0.23
C LEU A 137 22.06 -15.30 1.17
N ASP A 138 21.53 -14.69 2.23
CA ASP A 138 20.63 -15.32 3.21
C ASP A 138 19.15 -15.21 2.82
N ASP A 139 18.83 -14.85 1.57
CA ASP A 139 17.49 -14.98 0.97
C ASP A 139 17.11 -16.45 0.72
N LYS A 140 17.45 -17.32 1.67
CA LYS A 140 16.68 -18.52 1.95
C LYS A 140 15.48 -18.05 2.75
N GLU A 141 14.30 -18.19 2.15
CA GLU A 141 12.98 -18.17 2.78
C GLU A 141 13.06 -18.45 4.29
N TYR A 142 13.17 -17.39 5.09
CA TYR A 142 13.20 -17.50 6.53
C TYR A 142 11.76 -17.76 6.99
N ASP A 143 11.44 -19.02 7.30
CA ASP A 143 10.37 -19.38 8.23
C ASP A 143 10.75 -18.86 9.63
N THR A 144 10.73 -17.55 9.78
CA THR A 144 10.72 -16.93 11.11
C THR A 144 9.34 -17.16 11.68
N LYS A 145 9.18 -18.28 12.37
CA LYS A 145 8.29 -18.36 13.52
C LYS A 145 8.67 -17.21 14.45
N ILE A 146 7.92 -16.11 14.32
CA ILE A 146 7.87 -15.06 15.30
C ILE A 146 7.43 -15.73 16.59
N ASP A 147 8.32 -15.79 17.57
CA ASP A 147 7.97 -16.21 18.93
C ASP A 147 6.85 -15.28 19.38
N THR A 148 5.64 -15.83 19.39
CA THR A 148 4.43 -15.10 19.76
C THR A 148 4.61 -14.81 21.24
N MET A 149 4.90 -13.56 21.60
CA MET A 149 4.78 -13.14 22.99
C MET A 149 3.36 -13.47 23.43
N ALA A 150 3.21 -14.51 24.25
CA ALA A 150 1.95 -14.94 24.80
C ALA A 150 1.39 -13.81 25.67
N PHE A 151 0.45 -13.05 25.13
CA PHE A 151 -0.39 -12.18 25.93
C PHE A 151 -1.32 -13.07 26.74
N GLU A 152 -1.26 -13.00 28.07
CA GLU A 152 -2.24 -13.64 28.94
C GLU A 152 -3.65 -13.17 28.53
N THR A 153 -4.41 -14.10 27.95
CA THR A 153 -5.76 -13.91 27.43
C THR A 153 -6.84 -13.90 28.52
N SER A 154 -6.45 -13.88 29.79
CA SER A 154 -7.36 -14.11 30.92
C SER A 154 -8.33 -12.97 31.24
N LYS A 155 -8.38 -11.91 30.42
CA LYS A 155 -9.44 -10.89 30.45
C LYS A 155 -9.87 -10.40 29.06
N ILE A 156 -9.89 -11.30 28.07
CA ILE A 156 -10.61 -11.03 26.83
C ILE A 156 -12.10 -11.26 27.11
N ILE A 157 -12.88 -10.18 27.17
CA ILE A 157 -14.32 -10.27 27.02
C ILE A 157 -14.54 -10.74 25.59
N GLU A 158 -15.10 -11.93 25.39
CA GLU A 158 -15.58 -12.36 24.08
C GLU A 158 -16.56 -11.30 23.57
N PHE A 159 -16.15 -10.59 22.52
CA PHE A 159 -17.06 -9.75 21.78
C PHE A 159 -18.19 -10.66 21.27
N PRO A 160 -19.47 -10.28 21.43
CA PRO A 160 -20.57 -11.12 21.01
C PRO A 160 -20.39 -11.41 19.53
N GLN A 161 -20.04 -12.66 19.21
CA GLN A 161 -20.20 -13.17 17.89
C GLN A 161 -21.69 -12.99 17.59
N LYS A 162 -22.03 -11.98 16.79
CA LYS A 162 -23.19 -12.14 15.93
C LYS A 162 -22.85 -13.43 15.19
N LYS A 163 -23.57 -14.50 15.54
CA LYS A 163 -23.67 -15.68 14.70
C LYS A 163 -24.01 -15.12 13.33
N GLY A 164 -22.99 -14.97 12.49
CA GLY A 164 -23.13 -14.92 11.07
C GLY A 164 -23.73 -16.26 10.76
N THR A 165 -25.06 -16.31 10.75
CA THR A 165 -25.77 -17.23 9.88
C THR A 165 -25.00 -17.19 8.57
N ALA A 166 -24.58 -18.35 8.08
CA ALA A 166 -24.02 -18.51 6.74
C ALA A 166 -24.73 -17.54 5.78
N PRO A 167 -24.00 -16.88 4.86
CA PRO A 167 -24.59 -15.88 3.99
C PRO A 167 -25.91 -16.43 3.44
N PRO A 168 -27.02 -15.70 3.59
CA PRO A 168 -28.31 -16.16 3.08
C PRO A 168 -28.09 -16.48 1.61
N ARG A 169 -28.48 -17.69 1.18
CA ARG A 169 -28.34 -18.26 -0.18
C ARG A 169 -28.02 -17.20 -1.23
N ALA A 170 -26.86 -17.36 -1.89
CA ALA A 170 -26.42 -16.60 -3.06
C ALA A 170 -27.61 -16.22 -3.93
N ARG A 171 -27.87 -14.92 -4.07
CA ARG A 171 -28.85 -14.45 -5.03
C ARG A 171 -28.09 -14.33 -6.31
N GLU A 172 -28.13 -15.36 -7.17
CA GLU A 172 -27.46 -15.31 -8.47
C GLU A 172 -27.81 -13.97 -9.14
N CYS A 173 -26.84 -13.05 -9.15
CA CYS A 173 -27.03 -11.69 -9.62
C CYS A 173 -25.75 -11.24 -10.33
N SER A 174 -25.81 -10.08 -10.97
CA SER A 174 -24.63 -9.48 -11.60
C SER A 174 -24.56 -8.00 -11.30
N TYR A 175 -23.35 -7.49 -11.17
CA TYR A 175 -23.10 -6.10 -10.85
C TYR A 175 -22.79 -5.31 -12.11
N GLN A 176 -23.51 -4.21 -12.30
CA GLN A 176 -23.17 -3.22 -13.32
C GLN A 176 -22.34 -2.11 -12.67
N LEU A 177 -21.05 -2.08 -13.01
CA LEU A 177 -20.08 -1.11 -12.53
C LEU A 177 -19.83 -0.06 -13.61
N ARG A 178 -19.69 1.20 -13.18
CA ARG A 178 -19.10 2.26 -13.99
C ARG A 178 -17.71 2.57 -13.43
N ILE A 179 -16.72 2.60 -14.32
CA ILE A 179 -15.32 2.81 -14.01
C ILE A 179 -14.85 4.04 -14.79
N ASP A 180 -14.44 5.09 -14.09
CA ASP A 180 -13.99 6.36 -14.66
C ASP A 180 -12.51 6.58 -14.31
N ILE A 181 -11.68 6.97 -15.30
CA ILE A 181 -10.33 7.47 -15.02
C ILE A 181 -10.45 8.89 -14.46
N GLN A 182 -9.87 9.15 -13.29
CA GLN A 182 -9.90 10.47 -12.68
C GLN A 182 -8.90 11.40 -13.36
N GLY A 183 -9.25 12.68 -13.47
CA GLY A 183 -8.37 13.72 -14.02
C GLY A 183 -8.35 13.82 -15.56
N CYS A 184 -8.94 12.87 -16.29
CA CYS A 184 -8.99 12.92 -17.75
C CYS A 184 -9.98 13.95 -18.31
N LYS A 185 -9.54 14.71 -19.31
CA LYS A 185 -10.38 15.59 -20.14
C LYS A 185 -10.01 15.38 -21.62
N PRO A 186 -10.89 14.84 -22.48
CA PRO A 186 -12.28 14.44 -22.21
C PRO A 186 -12.38 13.22 -21.26
N PRO A 187 -13.54 12.98 -20.63
CA PRO A 187 -13.70 11.88 -19.67
C PRO A 187 -13.59 10.52 -20.35
N VAL A 188 -12.79 9.63 -19.75
CA VAL A 188 -12.57 8.24 -20.18
C VAL A 188 -13.24 7.32 -19.17
N TRP A 189 -14.18 6.48 -19.63
CA TRP A 189 -14.90 5.56 -18.76
C TRP A 189 -15.34 4.28 -19.47
N ARG A 190 -15.61 3.25 -18.68
CA ARG A 190 -16.09 1.94 -19.10
C ARG A 190 -17.23 1.47 -18.19
N ARG A 191 -18.15 0.67 -18.72
CA ARG A 191 -19.23 0.04 -17.97
C ARG A 191 -19.07 -1.47 -18.05
N LEU A 192 -18.77 -2.08 -16.92
CA LEU A 192 -18.54 -3.51 -16.76
C LEU A 192 -19.79 -4.16 -16.16
N VAL A 193 -20.17 -5.32 -16.68
CA VAL A 193 -21.07 -6.25 -16.02
C VAL A 193 -20.23 -7.41 -15.51
N LEU A 194 -20.39 -7.76 -14.23
CA LEU A 194 -19.54 -8.73 -13.53
C LEU A 194 -20.43 -9.69 -12.72
N PRO A 195 -20.22 -11.02 -12.76
CA PRO A 195 -20.96 -11.97 -11.93
C PRO A 195 -20.76 -11.76 -10.41
N GLU A 196 -21.79 -12.10 -9.64
CA GLU A 196 -21.66 -12.36 -8.20
C GLU A 196 -20.61 -13.45 -7.94
N GLY A 197 -19.88 -13.35 -6.84
CA GLY A 197 -18.85 -14.31 -6.45
C GLY A 197 -17.46 -14.03 -7.02
N SER A 198 -17.32 -12.99 -7.87
CA SER A 198 -16.02 -12.62 -8.43
C SER A 198 -15.08 -12.06 -7.34
N THR A 199 -13.77 -12.17 -7.56
CA THR A 199 -12.76 -11.66 -6.61
C THR A 199 -12.28 -10.25 -6.99
N PHE A 200 -11.61 -9.56 -6.06
CA PHE A 200 -10.97 -8.28 -6.37
C PHE A 200 -9.79 -8.42 -7.34
N GLU A 201 -9.14 -9.58 -7.37
CA GLU A 201 -8.10 -9.92 -8.35
C GLU A 201 -8.69 -10.01 -9.76
N GLN A 202 -9.82 -10.72 -9.92
CA GLN A 202 -10.54 -10.77 -11.19
C GLN A 202 -10.99 -9.38 -11.65
N LEU A 203 -11.52 -8.56 -10.73
CA LEU A 203 -11.88 -7.18 -11.05
C LEU A 203 -10.65 -6.35 -11.50
N HIS A 204 -9.50 -6.53 -10.85
CA HIS A 204 -8.25 -5.88 -11.26
C HIS A 204 -7.89 -6.23 -12.71
N HIS A 205 -7.82 -7.52 -13.06
CA HIS A 205 -7.45 -7.95 -14.41
C HIS A 205 -8.45 -7.45 -15.47
N LEU A 206 -9.75 -7.47 -15.17
CA LEU A 206 -10.76 -6.92 -16.08
C LEU A 206 -10.56 -5.42 -16.30
N ILE A 207 -10.21 -4.65 -15.26
CA ILE A 207 -9.88 -3.23 -15.42
C ILE A 207 -8.64 -3.05 -16.31
N GLN A 208 -7.59 -3.87 -16.12
CA GLN A 208 -6.40 -3.82 -16.96
C GLN A 208 -6.75 -3.99 -18.43
N ILE A 209 -7.54 -5.01 -18.76
CA ILE A 209 -7.98 -5.31 -20.13
C ILE A 209 -8.83 -4.17 -20.71
N MET A 210 -9.86 -3.71 -19.98
CA MET A 210 -10.81 -2.70 -20.47
C MET A 210 -10.19 -1.34 -20.77
N PHE A 211 -9.06 -1.03 -20.13
CA PHE A 211 -8.32 0.22 -20.29
C PHE A 211 -6.99 0.03 -21.02
N SER A 212 -6.71 -1.19 -21.51
CA SER A 212 -5.46 -1.54 -22.20
C SER A 212 -4.22 -1.14 -21.40
N LEU A 213 -4.26 -1.43 -20.11
CA LEU A 213 -3.16 -1.19 -19.18
C LEU A 213 -2.25 -2.41 -19.15
N GLU A 214 -0.97 -2.19 -18.86
CA GLU A 214 0.00 -3.27 -18.69
C GLU A 214 -0.34 -4.07 -17.43
N ASN A 215 -0.27 -5.41 -17.51
CA ASN A 215 -0.63 -6.36 -16.44
C ASN A 215 0.22 -6.18 -15.18
N ASN A 216 -0.06 -5.11 -14.42
CA ASN A 216 0.76 -4.63 -13.34
C ASN A 216 0.31 -5.24 -12.01
N PRO A 217 1.20 -5.94 -11.29
CA PRO A 217 0.86 -6.50 -9.97
C PRO A 217 0.60 -5.41 -8.92
N HIS A 218 1.05 -4.17 -9.11
CA HIS A 218 0.93 -3.10 -8.13
C HIS A 218 -0.42 -2.37 -8.22
N TYR A 219 -1.36 -2.81 -7.38
CA TYR A 219 -2.67 -2.19 -7.27
C TYR A 219 -3.25 -2.29 -5.86
N PHE A 220 -4.24 -1.44 -5.60
CA PHE A 220 -5.13 -1.59 -4.45
C PHE A 220 -6.52 -1.01 -4.71
N PHE A 221 -7.49 -1.50 -3.96
CA PHE A 221 -8.83 -0.94 -3.86
C PHE A 221 -9.00 -0.26 -2.50
N GLU A 222 -9.49 0.98 -2.50
CA GLU A 222 -9.86 1.71 -1.29
C GLU A 222 -11.38 1.74 -1.18
N ILE A 223 -11.92 1.03 -0.19
CA ILE A 223 -13.36 0.90 0.04
C ILE A 223 -13.67 1.35 1.47
N ARG A 224 -14.25 2.56 1.60
CA ARG A 224 -14.50 3.19 2.90
C ARG A 224 -13.21 3.33 3.72
N ASN A 225 -13.00 2.49 4.73
CA ASN A 225 -11.81 2.47 5.59
C ASN A 225 -10.96 1.20 5.40
N GLU A 226 -11.28 0.38 4.39
CA GLU A 226 -10.60 -0.88 4.09
C GLU A 226 -9.79 -0.73 2.81
N ILE A 227 -8.63 -1.39 2.79
CA ILE A 227 -7.73 -1.45 1.64
C ILE A 227 -7.55 -2.91 1.26
N ILE A 228 -7.90 -3.25 0.03
CA ILE A 228 -7.76 -4.60 -0.54
C ILE A 228 -6.63 -4.56 -1.56
N LYS A 229 -5.62 -5.41 -1.38
CA LYS A 229 -4.35 -5.41 -2.15
C LYS A 229 -4.12 -6.73 -2.88
N ASN A 230 -3.20 -6.68 -3.86
CA ASN A 230 -2.63 -7.88 -4.45
C ASN A 230 -2.15 -8.85 -3.35
N PRO A 231 -2.60 -10.12 -3.37
CA PRO A 231 -2.22 -11.16 -2.41
C PRO A 231 -0.71 -11.26 -2.20
N GLU A 232 0.06 -11.24 -3.28
CA GLU A 232 1.51 -11.47 -3.28
C GLU A 232 2.28 -10.27 -2.71
N LEU A 233 1.65 -9.09 -2.66
CA LEU A 233 2.21 -7.85 -2.12
C LEU A 233 1.59 -7.48 -0.76
N SER A 234 0.83 -8.39 -0.13
CA SER A 234 0.05 -8.11 1.09
C SER A 234 0.43 -9.01 2.26
N PHE A 235 1.41 -8.59 3.07
CA PHE A 235 1.77 -9.31 4.30
C PHE A 235 0.74 -9.13 5.45
N ARG A 236 -0.20 -8.16 5.37
CA ARG A 236 -1.13 -7.82 6.48
C ARG A 236 -2.56 -7.40 6.08
N PHE A 237 -2.98 -7.58 4.83
CA PHE A 237 -4.33 -7.22 4.37
C PHE A 237 -5.06 -8.43 3.79
N ASP A 238 -6.40 -8.42 3.80
CA ASP A 238 -7.18 -9.50 3.21
C ASP A 238 -6.82 -9.61 1.72
N ALA A 239 -6.23 -10.75 1.34
CA ALA A 239 -5.72 -11.00 0.01
C ALA A 239 -6.84 -10.86 -1.05
N ALA A 240 -6.67 -10.00 -2.07
CA ALA A 240 -7.69 -9.75 -3.11
C ALA A 240 -8.21 -11.02 -3.82
N LYS A 241 -7.39 -12.08 -3.87
CA LYS A 241 -7.72 -13.42 -4.40
C LYS A 241 -8.77 -14.16 -3.58
N LYS A 242 -8.86 -13.88 -2.27
CA LYS A 242 -9.78 -14.55 -1.34
C LYS A 242 -10.99 -13.69 -0.99
N VAL A 243 -10.91 -12.38 -1.21
CA VAL A 243 -12.01 -11.46 -0.92
C VAL A 243 -12.95 -11.38 -2.11
N GLN A 244 -14.16 -11.88 -1.92
CA GLN A 244 -15.23 -11.72 -2.88
C GLN A 244 -15.77 -10.28 -2.86
N ILE A 245 -16.13 -9.78 -4.03
CA ILE A 245 -16.66 -8.42 -4.20
C ILE A 245 -18.04 -8.22 -3.56
N ASP A 246 -18.80 -9.30 -3.32
CA ASP A 246 -20.23 -9.27 -2.98
C ASP A 246 -20.51 -8.53 -1.67
N ALA A 247 -19.59 -8.62 -0.71
CA ALA A 247 -19.69 -7.91 0.57
C ALA A 247 -19.63 -6.37 0.40
N TYR A 248 -19.06 -5.89 -0.71
CA TYR A 248 -18.78 -4.47 -0.96
C TYR A 248 -19.68 -3.85 -2.04
N LEU A 249 -20.27 -4.67 -2.91
CA LEU A 249 -21.03 -4.21 -4.07
C LEU A 249 -22.53 -4.06 -3.78
N GLN A 250 -22.88 -3.01 -3.05
CA GLN A 250 -24.27 -2.56 -2.94
C GLN A 250 -24.55 -1.44 -3.95
N ARG A 251 -25.78 -1.34 -4.46
CA ARG A 251 -26.18 -0.25 -5.37
C ARG A 251 -25.84 1.12 -4.77
N GLY A 252 -25.13 1.96 -5.55
CA GLY A 252 -24.67 3.27 -5.12
C GLY A 252 -23.35 3.26 -4.34
N SER A 253 -22.76 2.09 -4.06
CA SER A 253 -21.44 2.00 -3.47
C SER A 253 -20.40 2.58 -4.43
N GLN A 254 -19.40 3.24 -3.84
CA GLN A 254 -18.29 3.83 -4.56
C GLN A 254 -17.00 3.43 -3.88
N PHE A 255 -16.00 3.10 -4.68
CA PHE A 255 -14.65 2.81 -4.22
C PHE A 255 -13.63 3.34 -5.22
N LYS A 256 -12.39 3.46 -4.78
CA LYS A 256 -11.27 3.85 -5.63
C LYS A 256 -10.46 2.61 -5.98
N TYR A 257 -9.97 2.58 -7.20
CA TYR A 257 -8.98 1.63 -7.66
C TYR A 257 -7.76 2.42 -8.12
N VAL A 258 -6.57 1.95 -7.75
CA VAL A 258 -5.32 2.63 -8.10
C VAL A 258 -4.38 1.62 -8.72
N ASN A 259 -3.82 1.98 -9.88
CA ASN A 259 -2.78 1.24 -10.59
C ASN A 259 -1.52 2.11 -10.69
N SER A 260 -0.34 1.57 -10.43
CA SER A 260 0.90 2.34 -10.26
C SER A 260 1.99 2.17 -11.33
N SER A 261 1.73 1.56 -12.48
CA SER A 261 2.80 1.08 -13.37
C SER A 261 3.81 2.13 -13.85
N THR A 262 3.46 3.42 -13.88
CA THR A 262 4.35 4.53 -14.29
C THR A 262 4.01 5.86 -13.60
N GLY A 263 3.26 5.79 -12.50
CA GLY A 263 2.61 6.91 -11.83
C GLY A 263 1.18 6.54 -11.43
N ASN A 264 0.73 7.02 -10.27
CA ASN A 264 -0.56 6.62 -9.70
C ASN A 264 -1.71 7.01 -10.64
N GLN A 265 -2.26 6.04 -11.36
CA GLN A 265 -3.48 6.23 -12.14
C GLN A 265 -4.69 5.89 -11.27
N PHE A 266 -5.52 6.90 -11.04
CA PHE A 266 -6.67 6.81 -10.14
C PHE A 266 -7.94 6.51 -10.92
N PHE A 267 -8.67 5.49 -10.50
CA PHE A 267 -9.96 5.12 -11.05
C PHE A 267 -11.04 5.27 -9.98
N LYS A 268 -12.19 5.82 -10.39
CA LYS A 268 -13.41 5.84 -9.58
C LYS A 268 -14.32 4.72 -10.06
N ILE A 269 -14.72 3.83 -9.15
CA ILE A 269 -15.67 2.76 -9.44
C ILE A 269 -16.98 3.04 -8.72
N VAL A 270 -18.09 2.94 -9.44
CA VAL A 270 -19.45 3.15 -8.92
C VAL A 270 -20.34 1.96 -9.30
N VAL A 271 -21.02 1.39 -8.32
CA VAL A 271 -22.03 0.34 -8.55
C VAL A 271 -23.34 1.01 -9.00
N GLU A 272 -23.60 1.00 -10.31
CA GLU A 272 -24.80 1.62 -10.85
C GLU A 272 -26.05 0.77 -10.58
N LYS A 273 -25.93 -0.56 -10.75
CA LYS A 273 -27.04 -1.51 -10.62
C LYS A 273 -26.56 -2.86 -10.07
N VAL A 274 -27.45 -3.50 -9.31
CA VAL A 274 -27.44 -4.94 -9.07
C VAL A 274 -28.52 -5.51 -9.99
N LEU A 275 -28.17 -6.42 -10.87
CA LEU A 275 -29.04 -6.99 -11.89
C LEU A 275 -29.58 -8.33 -11.41
N ASP A 276 -30.88 -8.54 -11.56
CA ASP A 276 -31.51 -9.84 -11.29
C ASP A 276 -31.17 -10.89 -12.36
N GLN A 277 -30.63 -10.45 -13.50
CA GLN A 277 -30.12 -11.33 -14.56
C GLN A 277 -28.70 -11.77 -14.22
N VAL A 278 -28.48 -13.09 -14.26
CA VAL A 278 -27.17 -13.73 -14.05
C VAL A 278 -26.39 -13.72 -15.35
N PHE A 279 -25.24 -13.06 -15.35
CA PHE A 279 -24.26 -13.13 -16.42
C PHE A 279 -23.13 -14.06 -15.97
N ALA A 280 -22.95 -15.18 -16.68
CA ALA A 280 -21.89 -16.14 -16.37
C ALA A 280 -20.48 -15.66 -16.74
N ILE A 281 -20.39 -14.64 -17.60
CA ILE A 281 -19.12 -14.12 -18.14
C ILE A 281 -19.21 -12.57 -18.12
N PRO A 282 -18.14 -11.86 -17.73
CA PRO A 282 -18.12 -10.40 -17.72
C PRO A 282 -18.20 -9.79 -19.11
N CYS A 283 -18.82 -8.62 -19.24
CA CYS A 283 -18.89 -7.89 -20.51
C CYS A 283 -18.82 -6.37 -20.34
N CYS A 284 -18.26 -5.70 -21.35
CA CYS A 284 -18.13 -4.25 -21.42
C CYS A 284 -19.37 -3.67 -22.11
N ALA A 285 -20.43 -3.43 -21.32
CA ALA A 285 -21.71 -2.99 -21.85
C ALA A 285 -21.64 -1.64 -22.60
N LYS A 286 -20.79 -0.70 -22.16
CA LYS A 286 -20.57 0.61 -22.82
C LYS A 286 -19.20 1.17 -22.50
N ALA A 287 -18.66 2.00 -23.39
CA ALA A 287 -17.40 2.71 -23.17
C ALA A 287 -17.43 4.12 -23.77
N LYS A 288 -16.54 5.00 -23.29
CA LYS A 288 -16.26 6.31 -23.87
C LYS A 288 -14.81 6.72 -23.62
N GLY A 289 -14.19 7.36 -24.62
CA GLY A 289 -12.84 7.92 -24.53
C GLY A 289 -11.74 6.88 -24.73
N LEU A 290 -10.66 7.31 -25.38
CA LEU A 290 -9.45 6.52 -25.58
C LEU A 290 -8.55 6.66 -24.35
N THR A 291 -7.86 5.58 -23.99
CA THR A 291 -6.73 5.64 -23.05
C THR A 291 -5.49 6.16 -23.79
N ALA A 292 -4.48 6.61 -23.05
CA ALA A 292 -3.30 7.27 -23.63
C ALA A 292 -2.58 6.38 -24.65
N ASP A 293 -2.53 5.06 -24.38
CA ASP A 293 -1.79 4.09 -25.19
C ASP A 293 -2.68 3.33 -26.19
N ALA A 294 -3.99 3.59 -26.19
CA ALA A 294 -4.93 2.92 -27.09
C ALA A 294 -5.08 3.65 -28.43
N SER A 295 -4.83 2.93 -29.53
CA SER A 295 -5.05 3.42 -30.90
C SER A 295 -6.54 3.53 -31.28
N ASP A 296 -7.39 2.71 -30.67
CA ASP A 296 -8.83 2.66 -30.90
C ASP A 296 -9.62 2.21 -29.66
N LEU A 297 -10.96 2.31 -29.74
CA LEU A 297 -11.90 1.79 -28.74
C LEU A 297 -12.79 0.73 -29.38
N ASP A 298 -12.28 -0.50 -29.46
CA ASP A 298 -13.04 -1.65 -29.95
C ASP A 298 -13.61 -2.49 -28.80
N LEU A 299 -14.92 -2.35 -28.57
CA LEU A 299 -15.64 -3.12 -27.56
C LEU A 299 -15.61 -4.63 -27.81
N LYS A 300 -15.60 -5.07 -29.08
CA LYS A 300 -15.55 -6.51 -29.40
C LYS A 300 -14.19 -7.11 -29.06
N ARG A 301 -13.12 -6.34 -29.26
CA ARG A 301 -11.77 -6.73 -28.83
C ARG A 301 -11.72 -6.84 -27.31
N ILE A 302 -12.18 -5.81 -26.60
CA ILE A 302 -12.21 -5.80 -25.13
C ILE A 302 -13.01 -6.99 -24.58
N ASP A 303 -14.22 -7.25 -25.10
CA ASP A 303 -15.03 -8.39 -24.67
C ASP A 303 -14.35 -9.73 -24.95
N ARG A 304 -13.70 -9.88 -26.11
CA ARG A 304 -12.97 -11.11 -26.45
C ARG A 304 -11.82 -11.36 -25.47
N GLU A 305 -11.00 -10.36 -25.19
CA GLU A 305 -9.85 -10.46 -24.27
C GLU A 305 -10.33 -10.77 -22.84
N MET A 306 -11.40 -10.11 -22.37
CA MET A 306 -12.00 -10.42 -21.07
C MET A 306 -12.53 -11.85 -21.00
N HIS A 307 -13.18 -12.33 -22.06
CA HIS A 307 -13.68 -13.71 -22.12
C HIS A 307 -12.55 -14.75 -22.19
N GLU A 308 -11.43 -14.43 -22.83
CA GLU A 308 -10.24 -15.29 -22.87
C GLU A 308 -9.63 -15.42 -21.47
N TYR A 309 -9.42 -14.29 -20.78
CA TYR A 309 -8.98 -14.28 -19.38
C TYR A 309 -9.96 -15.07 -18.48
N TRP A 310 -11.25 -14.83 -18.61
CA TRP A 310 -12.29 -15.46 -17.79
C TRP A 310 -12.40 -16.98 -17.96
N LYS A 311 -11.92 -17.52 -19.08
CA LYS A 311 -11.90 -18.97 -19.33
C LYS A 311 -10.62 -19.64 -18.84
N SER A 312 -9.55 -18.87 -18.64
CA SER A 312 -8.24 -19.38 -18.21
C SER A 312 -8.05 -19.40 -16.70
N ASP A 313 -8.88 -18.68 -15.95
CA ASP A 313 -8.90 -18.58 -14.49
C ASP A 313 -9.79 -19.69 -13.86
#